data_AF-A0A3C1WGU3-F1
#
_entry.id   AF-A0A3C1WGU3-F1
#
_cell.length_a   1.000
_cell.length_b   1.000
_cell.length_c   1.000
_cell.angle_alpha   90.00
_cell.angle_beta   90.00
_cell.angle_gamma   90.00
#
_symmetry.space_group_name_H-M   'P 1'
#
loop_
_entity.id
_entity.type
_entity.pdbx_description
1 polymer ?
#
loop_
_entity_poly.entity_id
_entity_poly.type
_entity_poly.pdbx_seq_one_letter_code
_entity_poly.pdbx_strand_id
1 'polypeptide(L)'
;MKAGFPGPRQITAKVFFFPQKLLSNFCSRHRVIERPMTTPLTTPRPLWILGPWRDLAFFILTPLFVIPIVFALKQRVPLETLGLYILGLGGFGHHLPGFIRAYADRDLFRQYRLRFTVVPLLLLAIAGFYSFVNLNALACATVFWGVWHGAMQVNGFLRIYDSKAGSFRPATARLDWLLCIAWFGLAILHSPTKMFSLVAQFYVSGGVLIPPLAFEILRRIWDTGTALITLLFAVNAWRQWKAGMPPSPIKLLTAVSSFAFWWFCTVTTGNLILGVVLWEIFHDVQYNVLVWLFQRRRVDGDMHAGFAEKFLFSPGGARMS
;
A
#
# COMPACT_ATOMS: atom_id res chain seq x y z
N MET A 1 32.28 -11.50 37.56
CA MET A 1 31.72 -10.31 36.90
C MET A 1 31.91 -10.45 35.39
N LYS A 2 30.86 -10.79 34.64
CA LYS A 2 30.87 -10.85 33.17
C LYS A 2 30.01 -9.70 32.63
N ALA A 3 30.65 -8.72 32.01
CA ALA A 3 29.97 -7.63 31.31
C ALA A 3 29.48 -8.14 29.95
N GLY A 4 28.17 -8.11 29.72
CA GLY A 4 27.53 -8.48 28.46
C GLY A 4 27.38 -7.27 27.54
N PHE A 5 27.86 -7.40 26.30
CA PHE A 5 27.63 -6.46 25.21
C PHE A 5 26.15 -6.45 24.80
N PRO A 6 25.48 -5.29 24.66
CA PRO A 6 24.16 -5.23 24.05
C PRO A 6 24.28 -5.24 22.52
N GLY A 7 23.59 -6.19 21.88
CA GLY A 7 23.51 -6.33 20.42
C GLY A 7 22.78 -5.18 19.70
N PRO A 8 22.84 -5.15 18.36
CA PRO A 8 22.50 -3.98 17.56
C PRO A 8 20.99 -3.70 17.52
N ARG A 9 20.62 -2.46 17.87
CA ARG A 9 19.25 -1.94 17.82
C ARG A 9 18.75 -1.87 16.38
N GLN A 10 17.63 -2.54 16.10
CA GLN A 10 16.90 -2.39 14.83
C GLN A 10 16.39 -0.95 14.67
N ILE A 11 16.97 -0.24 13.71
CA ILE A 11 16.46 1.04 13.21
C ILE A 11 15.13 0.75 12.49
N THR A 12 14.01 1.16 13.09
CA THR A 12 12.66 1.02 12.49
C THR A 12 12.17 2.39 12.07
N ALA A 13 12.09 2.62 10.76
CA ALA A 13 11.38 3.74 10.17
C ALA A 13 9.88 3.58 10.46
N LYS A 14 9.41 4.25 11.52
CA LYS A 14 7.98 4.38 11.88
C LYS A 14 7.49 5.74 11.43
N VAL A 15 7.22 5.90 10.13
CA VAL A 15 6.63 7.12 9.58
C VAL A 15 5.51 6.70 8.62
N PHE A 16 4.29 7.09 9.00
CA PHE A 16 3.00 6.99 8.29
C PHE A 16 2.50 5.60 7.83
N PHE A 17 1.28 5.30 8.26
CA PHE A 17 0.42 4.14 7.97
C PHE A 17 0.78 2.78 8.62
N PHE A 18 -0.22 2.28 9.36
CA PHE A 18 -0.36 0.98 10.04
C PHE A 18 0.89 0.33 10.68
N PRO A 19 0.99 0.26 12.03
CA PRO A 19 2.02 -0.54 12.66
C PRO A 19 1.81 -2.02 12.33
N GLN A 20 2.78 -2.63 11.66
CA GLN A 20 2.87 -4.09 11.44
C GLN A 20 2.64 -4.91 12.73
N LYS A 21 2.92 -4.33 13.91
CA LYS A 21 2.66 -4.91 15.24
C LYS A 21 1.18 -5.11 15.59
N LEU A 22 0.24 -4.43 14.93
CA LEU A 22 -1.19 -4.60 15.20
C LEU A 22 -1.79 -5.81 14.47
N LEU A 23 -1.19 -6.25 13.36
CA LEU A 23 -1.53 -7.53 12.73
C LEU A 23 -0.98 -8.72 13.53
N SER A 24 0.18 -8.59 14.18
CA SER A 24 0.74 -9.66 15.03
C SER A 24 -0.01 -9.84 16.36
N ASN A 25 -0.48 -8.74 16.96
CA ASN A 25 -1.26 -8.79 18.21
C ASN A 25 -2.70 -9.29 18.01
N PHE A 26 -3.18 -9.35 16.77
CA PHE A 26 -4.51 -9.87 16.43
C PHE A 26 -4.61 -11.40 16.59
N CYS A 27 -3.49 -12.13 16.61
CA CYS A 27 -3.47 -13.58 16.82
C CYS A 27 -3.18 -14.00 18.27
N SER A 28 -2.72 -13.10 19.14
CA SER A 28 -2.19 -13.48 20.47
C SER A 28 -3.06 -13.06 21.68
N ARG A 29 -4.28 -12.57 21.46
CA ARG A 29 -5.22 -12.25 22.57
C ARG A 29 -6.51 -13.06 22.50
N HIS A 30 -6.38 -14.38 22.44
CA HIS A 30 -7.30 -15.26 23.15
C HIS A 30 -6.68 -15.57 24.51
N ARG A 31 -7.06 -14.80 25.53
CA ARG A 31 -6.86 -15.24 26.91
C ARG A 31 -7.88 -16.36 27.12
N VAL A 32 -7.42 -17.60 26.90
CA VAL A 32 -8.17 -18.82 27.13
C VAL A 32 -8.50 -18.86 28.61
N ILE A 33 -9.79 -18.75 28.94
CA ILE A 33 -10.32 -19.30 30.18
C ILE A 33 -10.24 -20.82 29.98
N GLU A 34 -9.36 -21.48 30.71
CA GLU A 34 -9.16 -22.93 30.63
C GLU A 34 -10.46 -23.65 30.99
N ARG A 35 -11.17 -24.13 29.97
CA ARG A 35 -12.07 -25.27 30.07
C ARG A 35 -11.48 -26.38 29.20
N PRO A 36 -11.36 -27.63 29.70
CA PRO A 36 -10.84 -28.71 28.89
C PRO A 36 -11.92 -29.08 27.86
N MET A 37 -11.70 -28.70 26.60
CA MET A 37 -12.49 -29.18 25.48
C MET A 37 -11.65 -30.12 24.62
N THR A 38 -11.96 -31.40 24.75
CA THR A 38 -11.61 -32.48 23.84
C THR A 38 -12.27 -32.25 22.47
N THR A 39 -11.49 -31.83 21.47
CA THR A 39 -11.42 -32.29 20.05
C THR A 39 -10.88 -31.19 19.12
N PRO A 40 -9.86 -31.44 18.27
CA PRO A 40 -9.42 -30.46 17.27
C PRO A 40 -10.25 -30.64 16.00
N LEU A 41 -11.35 -29.89 15.85
CA LEU A 41 -11.94 -29.69 14.53
C LEU A 41 -11.15 -28.59 13.81
N THR A 42 -10.15 -29.00 13.03
CA THR A 42 -9.36 -28.14 12.15
C THR A 42 -10.27 -27.55 11.07
N THR A 43 -10.98 -26.47 11.40
CA THR A 43 -11.73 -25.71 10.40
C THR A 43 -10.71 -25.09 9.43
N PRO A 44 -10.80 -25.32 8.11
CA PRO A 44 -9.89 -24.72 7.14
C PRO A 44 -9.88 -23.20 7.31
N ARG A 45 -8.70 -22.60 7.47
CA ARG A 45 -8.59 -21.14 7.60
C ARG A 45 -9.04 -20.48 6.28
N PRO A 46 -9.89 -19.45 6.32
CA PRO A 46 -10.36 -18.78 5.11
C PRO A 46 -9.19 -18.03 4.45
N LEU A 47 -8.79 -18.50 3.25
CA LEU A 47 -7.72 -17.91 2.43
C LEU A 47 -8.04 -16.50 1.91
N TRP A 48 -9.33 -16.15 1.86
CA TRP A 48 -9.85 -14.90 1.29
C TRP A 48 -10.20 -13.86 2.36
N ILE A 49 -10.13 -12.57 2.04
CA ILE A 49 -10.45 -11.46 2.94
C ILE A 49 -11.97 -11.31 3.12
N LEU A 50 -12.69 -11.21 2.00
CA LEU A 50 -14.15 -11.06 1.91
C LEU A 50 -14.85 -12.31 1.34
N GLY A 51 -14.10 -13.14 0.61
CA GLY A 51 -14.58 -14.32 -0.10
C GLY A 51 -14.07 -14.33 -1.55
N PRO A 52 -14.11 -15.47 -2.25
CA PRO A 52 -13.48 -15.64 -3.56
C PRO A 52 -13.87 -14.55 -4.58
N TRP A 53 -15.17 -14.38 -4.82
CA TRP A 53 -15.67 -13.44 -5.84
C TRP A 53 -15.41 -11.98 -5.50
N ARG A 54 -15.51 -11.62 -4.22
CA ARG A 54 -15.33 -10.23 -3.76
C ARG A 54 -13.86 -9.84 -3.80
N ASP A 55 -12.96 -10.71 -3.35
CA ASP A 55 -11.52 -10.48 -3.46
C ASP A 55 -11.07 -10.41 -4.92
N LEU A 56 -11.61 -11.28 -5.78
CA LEU A 56 -11.37 -11.20 -7.22
C LEU A 56 -11.85 -9.85 -7.78
N ALA A 57 -13.07 -9.42 -7.51
CA ALA A 57 -13.61 -8.17 -8.06
C ALA A 57 -12.89 -6.91 -7.55
N PHE A 58 -12.61 -6.83 -6.24
CA PHE A 58 -12.13 -5.60 -5.60
C PHE A 58 -10.62 -5.52 -5.38
N PHE A 59 -9.89 -6.66 -5.38
CA PHE A 59 -8.46 -6.65 -5.11
C PHE A 59 -7.61 -7.14 -6.29
N ILE A 60 -8.11 -8.08 -7.10
CA ILE A 60 -7.28 -8.77 -8.09
C ILE A 60 -7.64 -8.36 -9.51
N LEU A 61 -8.90 -8.51 -9.92
CA LEU A 61 -9.38 -8.26 -11.28
C LEU A 61 -9.98 -6.87 -11.47
N THR A 62 -9.88 -6.00 -10.46
CA THR A 62 -10.26 -4.59 -10.55
C THR A 62 -9.70 -3.87 -11.79
N PRO A 63 -8.46 -4.13 -12.26
CA PRO A 63 -7.95 -3.58 -13.52
C PRO A 63 -8.83 -3.86 -14.73
N LEU A 64 -9.46 -5.05 -14.81
CA LEU A 64 -10.32 -5.43 -15.94
C LEU A 64 -11.59 -4.57 -16.03
N PHE A 65 -11.99 -3.94 -14.93
CA PHE A 65 -13.12 -3.00 -14.90
C PHE A 65 -12.65 -1.56 -15.04
N VAL A 66 -11.57 -1.18 -14.35
CA VAL A 66 -11.05 0.19 -14.36
C VAL A 66 -10.59 0.62 -15.74
N ILE A 67 -9.88 -0.25 -16.47
CA ILE A 67 -9.38 0.07 -17.82
C ILE A 67 -10.53 0.46 -18.78
N PRO A 68 -11.54 -0.40 -19.05
CA PRO A 68 -12.58 -0.04 -20.00
C PRO A 68 -13.42 1.16 -19.53
N ILE A 69 -13.70 1.29 -18.23
CA ILE A 69 -14.47 2.42 -17.69
C ILE A 69 -13.74 3.74 -17.95
N VAL A 70 -12.44 3.84 -17.60
CA VAL A 70 -11.67 5.07 -17.81
C VAL A 70 -11.49 5.37 -19.29
N PHE A 71 -11.25 4.35 -20.12
CA PHE A 71 -11.11 4.53 -21.56
C PHE A 71 -12.42 4.97 -22.23
N ALA A 72 -13.58 4.56 -21.71
CA ALA A 72 -14.87 5.06 -22.16
C ALA A 72 -15.12 6.49 -21.68
N LEU A 73 -14.82 6.80 -20.42
CA LEU A 73 -15.03 8.13 -19.84
C LEU A 73 -14.16 9.20 -20.51
N LYS A 74 -12.90 8.90 -20.83
CA LYS A 74 -12.00 9.87 -21.47
C LYS A 74 -12.41 10.26 -22.90
N GLN A 75 -13.37 9.54 -23.51
CA GLN A 75 -13.97 9.96 -24.79
C GLN A 75 -14.94 11.13 -24.64
N ARG A 76 -15.42 11.37 -23.42
CA ARG A 76 -16.45 12.38 -23.11
C ARG A 76 -15.96 13.46 -22.16
N VAL A 77 -14.96 13.14 -21.33
CA VAL A 77 -14.42 14.03 -20.31
C VAL A 77 -12.91 14.21 -20.55
N PRO A 78 -12.40 15.46 -20.61
CA PRO A 78 -10.96 15.70 -20.70
C PRO A 78 -10.20 14.99 -19.58
N LEU A 79 -9.02 14.49 -19.91
CA LEU A 79 -8.25 13.66 -19.00
C LEU A 79 -7.75 14.43 -17.77
N GLU A 80 -7.47 15.71 -17.94
CA GLU A 80 -7.10 16.65 -16.89
C GLU A 80 -8.23 16.80 -15.88
N THR A 81 -9.47 16.93 -16.38
CA THR A 81 -10.68 17.01 -15.57
C THR A 81 -10.91 15.70 -14.82
N LEU A 82 -10.75 14.54 -15.47
CA LEU A 82 -10.80 13.24 -14.79
C LEU A 82 -9.72 13.13 -13.70
N GLY A 83 -8.50 13.59 -14.01
CA GLY A 83 -7.39 13.66 -13.07
C GLY A 83 -7.72 14.49 -11.84
N LEU A 84 -8.28 15.69 -12.01
CA LEU A 84 -8.69 16.57 -10.90
C LEU A 84 -9.74 15.92 -10.01
N TYR A 85 -10.77 15.29 -10.59
CA TYR A 85 -11.79 14.61 -9.80
C TYR A 85 -11.24 13.42 -9.03
N ILE A 86 -10.39 12.59 -9.67
CA ILE A 86 -9.90 11.36 -9.04
C ILE A 86 -8.81 11.66 -8.02
N LEU A 87 -7.84 12.52 -8.33
CA LEU A 87 -6.81 12.91 -7.38
C LEU A 87 -7.38 13.75 -6.24
N GLY A 88 -8.33 14.63 -6.54
CA GLY A 88 -8.99 15.47 -5.55
C GLY A 88 -9.94 14.67 -4.66
N LEU A 89 -11.00 14.09 -5.22
CA LEU A 89 -12.04 13.39 -4.47
C LEU A 89 -11.63 11.97 -4.07
N GLY A 90 -11.01 11.21 -4.98
CA GLY A 90 -10.53 9.86 -4.70
C GLY A 90 -9.41 9.88 -3.66
N GLY A 91 -8.39 10.71 -3.89
CA GLY A 91 -7.30 10.92 -2.92
C GLY A 91 -7.77 11.41 -1.55
N PHE A 92 -8.73 12.35 -1.51
CA PHE A 92 -9.34 12.77 -0.25
C PHE A 92 -10.09 11.62 0.43
N GLY A 93 -10.95 10.91 -0.31
CA GLY A 93 -11.71 9.77 0.20
C GLY A 93 -10.82 8.64 0.72
N HIS A 94 -9.68 8.39 0.08
CA HIS A 94 -8.67 7.42 0.47
C HIS A 94 -7.95 7.81 1.77
N HIS A 95 -7.59 9.08 1.95
CA HIS A 95 -6.90 9.51 3.17
C HIS A 95 -7.85 9.80 4.35
N LEU A 96 -9.11 10.15 4.06
CA LEU A 96 -10.10 10.59 5.05
C LEU A 96 -10.31 9.60 6.21
N PRO A 97 -10.48 8.27 5.99
CA PRO A 97 -10.60 7.33 7.10
C PRO A 97 -9.38 7.30 8.02
N GLY A 98 -8.18 7.50 7.46
CA GLY A 98 -6.94 7.60 8.23
C GLY A 98 -6.94 8.85 9.11
N PHE A 99 -7.41 9.98 8.59
CA PHE A 99 -7.58 11.21 9.36
C PHE A 99 -8.60 11.05 10.47
N ILE A 100 -9.79 10.53 10.17
CA ILE A 100 -10.83 10.28 11.18
C ILE A 100 -10.26 9.43 12.30
N ARG A 101 -9.58 8.33 11.97
CA ARG A 101 -8.97 7.46 12.98
C ARG A 101 -7.90 8.19 13.81
N ALA A 102 -7.01 8.95 13.18
CA ALA A 102 -5.92 9.62 13.89
C ALA A 102 -6.41 10.68 14.88
N TYR A 103 -7.51 11.38 14.58
CA TYR A 103 -7.99 12.52 15.38
C TYR A 103 -9.26 12.24 16.20
N ALA A 104 -10.08 11.25 15.84
CA ALA A 104 -11.29 10.89 16.57
C ALA A 104 -11.05 9.81 17.64
N ASP A 105 -10.04 8.95 17.46
CA ASP A 105 -9.63 7.95 18.45
C ASP A 105 -8.74 8.62 19.52
N ARG A 106 -9.32 8.86 20.70
CA ARG A 106 -8.66 9.61 21.78
C ARG A 106 -7.41 8.91 22.30
N ASP A 107 -7.44 7.59 22.39
CA ASP A 107 -6.31 6.81 22.92
C ASP A 107 -5.15 6.81 21.92
N LEU A 108 -5.48 6.63 20.63
CA LEU A 108 -4.50 6.70 19.57
C LEU A 108 -3.88 8.11 19.46
N PHE A 109 -4.71 9.15 19.53
CA PHE A 109 -4.22 10.53 19.49
C PHE A 109 -3.31 10.86 20.67
N ARG A 110 -3.69 10.45 21.89
CA ARG A 110 -2.85 10.64 23.08
C ARG A 110 -1.51 9.92 22.95
N GLN A 111 -1.51 8.69 22.43
CA GLN A 111 -0.29 7.92 22.25
C GLN A 111 0.69 8.56 21.25
N TYR A 112 0.18 9.19 20.18
CA TYR A 112 1.00 9.73 19.09
C TYR A 112 0.85 11.24 18.90
N ARG A 113 0.48 11.97 19.97
CA ARG A 113 0.10 13.39 19.93
C ARG A 113 1.08 14.25 19.13
N LEU A 114 2.38 14.18 19.44
CA LEU A 114 3.40 14.98 18.75
C LEU A 114 3.45 14.68 17.25
N ARG A 115 3.25 13.42 16.85
CA ARG A 115 3.26 13.04 15.43
C ARG A 115 2.03 13.55 14.71
N PHE A 116 0.86 13.49 15.34
CA PHE A 116 -0.38 13.96 14.75
C PHE A 116 -0.57 15.49 14.83
N THR A 117 0.25 16.21 15.60
CA THR A 117 0.21 17.68 15.60
C THR A 117 1.37 18.29 14.83
N VAL A 118 2.61 17.93 15.19
CA VAL A 118 3.81 18.61 14.67
C VAL A 118 4.07 18.23 13.21
N VAL A 119 3.94 16.95 12.84
CA VAL A 119 4.31 16.51 11.48
C VAL A 119 3.40 17.11 10.41
N PRO A 120 2.05 17.12 10.55
CA PRO A 120 1.18 17.80 9.59
C PRO A 120 1.48 19.29 9.45
N LEU A 121 1.73 19.99 10.56
CA LEU A 121 2.09 21.42 10.53
C LEU A 121 3.43 21.65 9.83
N LEU A 122 4.42 20.81 10.10
CA LEU A 122 5.71 20.87 9.43
C LEU A 122 5.58 20.60 7.93
N LEU A 123 4.79 19.60 7.53
CA LEU A 123 4.52 19.30 6.13
C LEU A 123 3.79 20.46 5.44
N LEU A 124 2.82 21.08 6.11
CA LEU A 124 2.13 22.27 5.59
C LEU A 124 3.09 23.45 5.44
N ALA A 125 3.96 23.68 6.42
CA ALA A 125 4.95 24.75 6.37
C ALA A 125 5.97 24.53 5.23
N ILE A 126 6.48 23.30 5.08
CA ILE A 126 7.40 22.94 3.99
C ILE A 126 6.69 23.07 2.64
N ALA A 127 5.47 22.53 2.50
CA ALA A 127 4.72 22.62 1.26
C ALA A 127 4.39 24.07 0.89
N GLY A 128 3.99 24.88 1.88
CA GLY A 128 3.74 26.32 1.71
C GLY A 128 5.00 27.07 1.31
N PHE A 129 6.13 26.79 1.96
CA PHE A 129 7.43 27.38 1.60
C PHE A 129 7.81 27.02 0.15
N TYR A 130 7.80 25.74 -0.22
CA TYR A 130 8.16 25.28 -1.56
C TYR A 130 7.25 25.88 -2.64
N SER A 131 5.94 25.98 -2.35
CA SER A 131 4.97 26.64 -3.22
C SER A 131 5.31 28.13 -3.38
N PHE A 132 5.59 28.83 -2.29
CA PHE A 132 5.90 30.27 -2.31
C PHE A 132 7.19 30.59 -3.06
N VAL A 133 8.22 29.76 -2.91
CA VAL A 133 9.51 29.94 -3.62
C VAL A 133 9.56 29.25 -4.99
N ASN A 134 8.44 28.71 -5.48
CA ASN A 134 8.33 27.99 -6.76
C ASN A 134 9.33 26.84 -6.93
N LEU A 135 9.67 26.15 -5.83
CA LEU A 135 10.52 24.96 -5.87
C LEU A 135 9.70 23.73 -6.23
N ASN A 136 10.02 23.14 -7.38
CA ASN A 136 9.34 21.95 -7.87
C ASN A 136 9.82 20.64 -7.22
N ALA A 137 10.77 20.69 -6.28
CA ALA A 137 11.31 19.50 -5.64
C ALA A 137 10.24 18.76 -4.80
N LEU A 138 9.17 19.45 -4.41
CA LEU A 138 7.99 18.82 -3.83
C LEU A 138 7.29 17.88 -4.83
N ALA A 139 7.28 18.20 -6.13
CA ALA A 139 6.73 17.32 -7.16
C ALA A 139 7.56 16.03 -7.33
N CYS A 140 8.89 16.10 -7.22
CA CYS A 140 9.72 14.90 -7.16
C CYS A 140 9.40 14.07 -5.91
N ALA A 141 9.30 14.72 -4.75
CA ALA A 141 8.99 14.07 -3.49
C ALA A 141 7.61 13.38 -3.51
N THR A 142 6.60 14.00 -4.10
CA THR A 142 5.25 13.40 -4.23
C THR A 142 5.25 12.18 -5.15
N VAL A 143 6.04 12.19 -6.24
CA VAL A 143 6.19 10.99 -7.08
C VAL A 143 6.87 9.86 -6.30
N PHE A 144 7.99 10.12 -5.62
CA PHE A 144 8.67 9.10 -4.82
C PHE A 144 7.76 8.55 -3.72
N TRP A 145 7.06 9.44 -3.02
CA TRP A 145 6.11 9.07 -1.98
C TRP A 145 4.96 8.23 -2.54
N GLY A 146 4.32 8.65 -3.64
CA GLY A 146 3.21 7.93 -4.26
C GLY A 146 3.61 6.52 -4.73
N VAL A 147 4.78 6.39 -5.34
CA VAL A 147 5.32 5.09 -5.76
C VAL A 147 5.60 4.18 -4.56
N TRP A 148 6.27 4.70 -3.53
CA TRP A 148 6.53 3.95 -2.31
C TRP A 148 5.23 3.54 -1.61
N HIS A 149 4.28 4.47 -1.49
CA HIS A 149 2.98 4.28 -0.85
C HIS A 149 2.17 3.19 -1.57
N GLY A 150 2.10 3.24 -2.90
CA GLY A 150 1.48 2.18 -3.71
C GLY A 150 2.16 0.82 -3.51
N ALA A 151 3.50 0.78 -3.51
CA ALA A 151 4.25 -0.44 -3.26
C ALA A 151 3.98 -1.01 -1.85
N MET A 152 3.89 -0.16 -0.83
CA MET A 152 3.60 -0.59 0.54
C MET A 152 2.16 -1.07 0.71
N GLN A 153 1.19 -0.51 -0.01
CA GLN A 153 -0.17 -1.04 -0.03
C GLN A 153 -0.20 -2.47 -0.60
N VAL A 154 0.41 -2.68 -1.77
CA VAL A 154 0.47 -4.01 -2.38
C VAL A 154 1.17 -4.99 -1.44
N ASN A 155 2.30 -4.59 -0.84
CA ASN A 155 2.98 -5.40 0.18
C ASN A 155 2.05 -5.78 1.34
N GLY A 156 1.25 -4.82 1.84
CA GLY A 156 0.23 -5.05 2.86
C GLY A 156 -0.76 -6.16 2.48
N PHE A 157 -1.30 -6.13 1.26
CA PHE A 157 -2.16 -7.20 0.76
C PHE A 157 -1.46 -8.56 0.71
N LEU A 158 -0.23 -8.61 0.19
CA LEU A 158 0.56 -9.85 0.18
C LEU A 158 0.72 -10.43 1.59
N ARG A 159 0.94 -9.57 2.59
CA ARG A 159 1.08 -9.98 3.99
C ARG A 159 -0.23 -10.45 4.60
N ILE A 160 -1.37 -9.84 4.27
CA ILE A 160 -2.69 -10.31 4.71
C ILE A 160 -2.96 -11.71 4.14
N TYR A 161 -2.73 -11.93 2.85
CA TYR A 161 -2.94 -13.25 2.23
C TYR A 161 -2.00 -14.32 2.76
N ASP A 162 -0.74 -13.99 3.04
CA ASP A 162 0.18 -14.90 3.71
C ASP A 162 -0.30 -15.24 5.13
N SER A 163 -0.80 -14.27 5.90
CA SER A 163 -1.31 -14.53 7.26
C SER A 163 -2.49 -15.50 7.25
N LYS A 164 -3.34 -15.42 6.22
CA LYS A 164 -4.49 -16.32 6.02
C LYS A 164 -4.06 -17.73 5.63
N ALA A 165 -2.97 -17.85 4.87
CA ALA A 165 -2.32 -19.12 4.57
C ALA A 165 -1.40 -19.63 5.70
N GLY A 166 -1.31 -18.92 6.83
CA GLY A 166 -0.46 -19.31 7.97
C GLY A 166 1.04 -19.06 7.77
N SER A 167 1.45 -18.26 6.78
CA SER A 167 2.85 -17.93 6.50
C SER A 167 3.30 -16.66 7.23
N PHE A 168 4.16 -16.83 8.24
CA PHE A 168 4.68 -15.73 9.07
C PHE A 168 6.21 -15.58 9.04
N ARG A 169 6.89 -16.30 8.13
CA ARG A 169 8.36 -16.33 8.10
C ARG A 169 8.92 -14.94 7.74
N PRO A 170 9.87 -14.38 8.52
CA PRO A 170 10.45 -13.06 8.22
C PRO A 170 11.15 -12.98 6.87
N ALA A 171 11.78 -14.07 6.42
CA ALA A 171 12.43 -14.13 5.11
C ALA A 171 11.43 -13.93 3.96
N THR A 172 10.27 -14.61 4.02
CA THR A 172 9.18 -14.42 3.04
C THR A 172 8.68 -12.97 3.07
N ALA A 173 8.45 -12.39 4.25
CA ALA A 173 8.00 -11.01 4.37
C ALA A 173 8.99 -9.98 3.78
N ARG A 174 10.31 -10.20 3.96
CA ARG A 174 11.35 -9.36 3.36
C ARG A 174 11.39 -9.49 1.85
N LEU A 175 11.26 -10.70 1.32
CA LEU A 175 11.21 -10.92 -0.13
C LEU A 175 9.97 -10.28 -0.74
N ASP A 176 8.81 -10.36 -0.08
CA ASP A 176 7.60 -9.66 -0.55
C ASP A 176 7.81 -8.14 -0.63
N TRP A 177 8.48 -7.58 0.38
CA TRP A 177 8.77 -6.14 0.44
C TRP A 177 9.75 -5.71 -0.66
N LEU A 178 10.85 -6.46 -0.80
CA LEU A 178 11.83 -6.24 -1.86
C LEU A 178 11.19 -6.37 -3.25
N LEU A 179 10.33 -7.36 -3.44
CA LEU A 179 9.62 -7.58 -4.70
C LEU A 179 8.73 -6.38 -5.06
N CYS A 180 7.96 -5.86 -4.10
CA CYS A 180 7.14 -4.67 -4.31
C CYS A 180 7.98 -3.44 -4.67
N ILE A 181 9.06 -3.16 -3.93
CA ILE A 181 9.96 -2.03 -4.23
C ILE A 181 10.58 -2.20 -5.62
N ALA A 182 11.12 -3.38 -5.92
CA ALA A 182 11.81 -3.67 -7.17
C ALA A 182 10.89 -3.47 -8.38
N TRP A 183 9.71 -4.10 -8.39
CA TRP A 183 8.77 -3.98 -9.52
C TRP A 183 8.17 -2.59 -9.68
N PHE A 184 7.91 -1.88 -8.58
CA PHE A 184 7.40 -0.51 -8.67
C PHE A 184 8.44 0.45 -9.22
N GLY A 185 9.67 0.39 -8.70
CA GLY A 185 10.76 1.21 -9.20
C GLY A 185 11.18 0.85 -10.63
N LEU A 186 11.08 -0.43 -11.01
CA LEU A 186 11.38 -0.89 -12.37
C LEU A 186 10.51 -0.17 -13.39
N ALA A 187 9.20 -0.12 -13.16
CA ALA A 187 8.28 0.57 -14.07
C ALA A 187 8.59 2.07 -14.16
N ILE A 188 8.97 2.73 -13.05
CA ILE A 188 9.38 4.14 -13.08
C ILE A 188 10.60 4.34 -13.98
N LEU A 189 11.66 3.55 -13.80
CA LEU A 189 12.91 3.67 -14.55
C LEU A 189 12.78 3.34 -16.05
N HIS A 190 11.74 2.56 -16.41
CA HIS A 190 11.39 2.19 -17.77
C HIS A 190 10.26 3.02 -18.38
N SER A 191 9.72 4.01 -17.65
CA SER A 191 8.71 4.94 -18.19
C SER A 191 9.40 6.19 -18.75
N PRO A 192 9.44 6.41 -20.07
CA PRO A 192 10.06 7.60 -20.65
C PRO A 192 9.39 8.87 -20.14
N THR A 193 8.05 8.90 -20.12
CA THR A 193 7.26 10.06 -19.70
C THR A 193 7.51 10.42 -18.23
N LYS A 194 7.52 9.42 -17.32
CA LYS A 194 7.79 9.70 -15.90
C LYS A 194 9.25 10.07 -15.64
N MET A 195 10.21 9.39 -16.29
CA MET A 195 11.63 9.73 -16.14
C MET A 195 11.91 11.14 -16.63
N PHE A 196 11.38 11.50 -17.80
CA PHE A 196 11.50 12.86 -18.33
C PHE A 196 10.91 13.87 -17.34
N SER A 197 9.69 13.64 -16.87
CA SER A 197 9.03 14.53 -15.91
C SER A 197 9.82 14.67 -14.61
N LEU A 198 10.28 13.57 -14.01
CA LEU A 198 11.08 13.58 -12.78
C LEU A 198 12.39 14.35 -12.93
N VAL A 199 13.12 14.10 -14.01
CA VAL A 199 14.41 14.75 -14.26
C VAL A 199 14.21 16.24 -14.58
N ALA A 200 13.19 16.59 -15.36
CA ALA A 200 12.85 17.97 -15.63
C ALA A 200 12.51 18.74 -14.34
N GLN A 201 11.67 18.17 -13.46
CA GLN A 201 11.33 18.79 -12.19
C GLN A 201 12.55 18.91 -11.26
N PHE A 202 13.45 17.92 -11.27
CA PHE A 202 14.71 17.99 -10.52
C PHE A 202 15.60 19.15 -10.99
N TYR A 203 15.78 19.33 -12.31
CA TYR A 203 16.59 20.42 -12.87
C TYR A 203 15.96 21.80 -12.65
N VAL A 204 14.64 21.93 -12.82
CA VAL A 204 13.93 23.19 -12.53
C VAL A 204 14.07 23.56 -11.04
N SER A 205 14.26 22.57 -10.17
CA SER A 205 14.49 22.79 -8.74
C SER A 205 15.94 23.13 -8.37
N GLY A 206 16.82 23.37 -9.36
CA GLY A 206 18.23 23.64 -9.16
C GLY A 206 19.11 22.40 -8.98
N GLY A 207 18.60 21.22 -9.36
CA GLY A 207 19.37 19.98 -9.37
C GLY A 207 20.56 20.00 -10.33
N VAL A 208 21.63 19.29 -9.98
CA VAL A 208 22.82 19.17 -10.83
C VAL A 208 22.52 18.36 -12.10
N LEU A 209 23.21 18.67 -13.20
CA LEU A 209 23.08 17.89 -14.43
C LEU A 209 23.59 16.45 -14.21
N ILE A 210 22.74 15.47 -14.48
CA ILE A 210 23.05 14.05 -14.36
C ILE A 210 23.43 13.52 -15.76
N PRO A 211 24.61 12.90 -15.93
CA PRO A 211 25.04 12.40 -17.23
C PRO A 211 24.14 11.22 -17.69
N PRO A 212 23.87 11.07 -19.00
CA PRO A 212 23.05 9.98 -19.53
C PRO A 212 23.50 8.58 -19.09
N LEU A 213 24.82 8.38 -18.99
CA LEU A 213 25.43 7.13 -18.54
C LEU A 213 25.00 6.76 -17.11
N ALA A 214 24.79 7.73 -16.22
CA ALA A 214 24.34 7.44 -14.85
C ALA A 214 22.92 6.85 -14.83
N PHE A 215 22.02 7.34 -15.70
CA PHE A 215 20.68 6.78 -15.84
C PHE A 215 20.71 5.36 -16.43
N GLU A 216 21.60 5.10 -17.39
CA GLU A 216 21.77 3.77 -17.97
C GLU A 216 22.31 2.77 -16.93
N ILE A 217 23.33 3.15 -16.17
CA ILE A 217 23.89 2.34 -15.08
C ILE A 217 22.82 2.07 -14.02
N LEU A 218 22.08 3.10 -13.57
CA LEU A 218 21.00 2.95 -12.61
C LEU A 218 19.95 1.95 -13.10
N ARG A 219 19.51 2.07 -14.35
CA ARG A 219 18.53 1.15 -14.95
C ARG A 219 19.06 -0.28 -14.99
N ARG A 220 20.29 -0.51 -15.47
CA ARG A 220 20.90 -1.85 -15.53
C ARG A 220 21.06 -2.50 -14.15
N ILE A 221 21.48 -1.72 -13.15
CA ILE A 221 21.58 -2.19 -11.75
C ILE A 221 20.19 -2.58 -11.25
N TRP A 222 19.18 -1.74 -11.51
CA TRP A 222 17.81 -2.00 -11.07
C TRP A 222 17.17 -3.21 -11.76
N ASP A 223 17.40 -3.37 -13.07
CA ASP A 223 16.94 -4.53 -13.86
C ASP A 223 17.52 -5.81 -13.30
N THR A 224 18.84 -5.83 -13.09
CA THR A 224 19.57 -6.98 -12.53
C THR A 224 19.06 -7.29 -11.12
N GLY A 225 18.92 -6.27 -10.28
CA GLY A 225 18.39 -6.41 -8.92
C GLY A 225 16.97 -6.96 -8.90
N THR A 226 16.10 -6.47 -9.79
CA THR A 226 14.70 -6.93 -9.89
C THR A 226 14.61 -8.37 -10.36
N ALA A 227 15.42 -8.76 -11.34
CA ALA A 227 15.52 -10.14 -11.79
C ALA A 227 16.00 -11.07 -10.66
N LEU A 228 17.05 -10.68 -9.92
CA LEU A 228 17.57 -11.45 -8.80
C LEU A 228 16.55 -11.59 -7.66
N ILE A 229 15.89 -10.50 -7.27
CA ILE A 229 14.86 -10.51 -6.22
C ILE A 229 13.68 -11.39 -6.63
N THR A 230 13.25 -11.31 -7.88
CA THR A 230 12.16 -12.15 -8.43
C THR A 230 12.55 -13.63 -8.42
N LEU A 231 13.79 -13.96 -8.79
CA LEU A 231 14.31 -15.32 -8.73
C LEU A 231 14.36 -15.83 -7.28
N LEU A 232 14.88 -15.04 -6.34
CA LEU A 232 14.93 -15.40 -4.92
C LEU A 232 13.53 -15.61 -4.34
N PHE A 233 12.55 -14.78 -4.74
CA PHE A 233 11.15 -14.96 -4.39
C PHE A 233 10.61 -16.29 -4.93
N ALA A 234 10.85 -16.61 -6.20
CA ALA A 234 10.39 -17.86 -6.83
C ALA A 234 11.04 -19.10 -6.18
N VAL A 235 12.34 -19.06 -5.90
CA VAL A 235 13.06 -20.12 -5.19
C VAL A 235 12.50 -20.30 -3.77
N ASN A 236 12.23 -19.22 -3.06
CA ASN A 236 11.60 -19.27 -1.73
C ASN A 236 10.17 -19.84 -1.79
N ALA A 237 9.40 -19.48 -2.81
CA ALA A 237 8.06 -20.04 -3.05
C ALA A 237 8.11 -21.55 -3.33
N TRP A 238 9.04 -21.99 -4.18
CA TRP A 238 9.25 -23.40 -4.49
C TRP A 238 9.70 -24.21 -3.26
N ARG A 239 10.64 -23.70 -2.48
CA ARG A 239 11.08 -24.34 -1.22
C ARG A 239 9.93 -24.48 -0.23
N GLN A 240 9.08 -23.46 -0.12
CA GLN A 240 7.88 -23.49 0.70
C GLN A 240 6.88 -24.55 0.23
N TRP A 241 6.64 -24.65 -1.08
CA TRP A 241 5.81 -25.70 -1.67
C TRP A 241 6.35 -27.10 -1.40
N LYS A 242 7.65 -27.34 -1.62
CA LYS A 242 8.31 -28.61 -1.31
C LYS A 242 8.25 -28.99 0.18
N ALA A 243 8.22 -27.99 1.07
CA ALA A 243 8.12 -28.19 2.51
C ALA A 243 6.67 -28.35 3.01
N GLY A 244 5.68 -28.50 2.13
CA GLY A 244 4.27 -28.68 2.50
C GLY A 244 3.58 -27.41 3.00
N MET A 245 4.21 -26.24 2.85
CA MET A 245 3.67 -24.93 3.26
C MET A 245 3.65 -23.98 2.05
N PRO A 246 2.86 -24.27 1.01
CA PRO A 246 2.90 -23.47 -0.22
C PRO A 246 2.49 -22.02 0.03
N PRO A 247 3.06 -21.05 -0.73
CA PRO A 247 2.60 -19.67 -0.68
C PRO A 247 1.11 -19.56 -1.03
N SER A 248 0.44 -18.54 -0.50
CA SER A 248 -0.95 -18.26 -0.85
C SER A 248 -1.09 -18.03 -2.36
N PRO A 249 -1.93 -18.80 -3.09
CA PRO A 249 -2.16 -18.54 -4.51
C PRO A 249 -2.78 -17.16 -4.73
N ILE A 250 -3.55 -16.66 -3.77
CA ILE A 250 -4.23 -15.36 -3.84
C ILE A 250 -3.22 -14.22 -3.72
N LYS A 251 -2.19 -14.41 -2.89
CA LYS A 251 -1.03 -13.50 -2.83
C LYS A 251 -0.35 -13.41 -4.20
N LEU A 252 -0.09 -14.55 -4.84
CA LEU A 252 0.58 -14.57 -6.15
C LEU A 252 -0.25 -13.85 -7.21
N LEU A 253 -1.56 -14.12 -7.27
CA LEU A 253 -2.48 -13.42 -8.17
C LEU A 253 -2.53 -11.91 -7.90
N THR A 254 -2.55 -11.51 -6.63
CA THR A 254 -2.54 -10.10 -6.23
C THR A 254 -1.25 -9.41 -6.66
N ALA A 255 -0.09 -10.07 -6.47
CA ALA A 255 1.21 -9.54 -6.89
C ALA A 255 1.27 -9.37 -8.41
N VAL A 256 0.95 -10.42 -9.17
CA VAL A 256 0.97 -10.39 -10.64
C VAL A 256 0.04 -9.31 -11.17
N SER A 257 -1.22 -9.26 -10.70
CA SER A 257 -2.17 -8.25 -11.14
C SER A 257 -1.69 -6.83 -10.82
N SER A 258 -1.23 -6.58 -9.59
CA SER A 258 -0.79 -5.25 -9.18
C SER A 258 0.45 -4.79 -9.94
N PHE A 259 1.43 -5.67 -10.16
CA PHE A 259 2.66 -5.34 -10.88
C PHE A 259 2.40 -5.15 -12.37
N ALA A 260 1.62 -6.03 -12.99
CA ALA A 260 1.24 -5.89 -14.40
C ALA A 260 0.42 -4.62 -14.63
N PHE A 261 -0.53 -4.32 -13.75
CA PHE A 261 -1.34 -3.11 -13.86
C PHE A 261 -0.53 -1.84 -13.60
N TRP A 262 0.38 -1.85 -12.61
CA TRP A 262 1.31 -0.74 -12.39
C TRP A 262 2.20 -0.50 -13.61
N TRP A 263 2.75 -1.56 -14.21
CA TRP A 263 3.51 -1.48 -15.45
C TRP A 263 2.68 -0.90 -16.59
N PHE A 264 1.45 -1.39 -16.77
CA PHE A 264 0.53 -0.87 -17.79
C PHE A 264 0.30 0.63 -17.60
N CYS A 265 -0.08 1.06 -16.39
CA CYS A 265 -0.33 2.44 -16.04
C CYS A 265 0.90 3.32 -16.29
N THR A 266 2.08 2.85 -15.87
CA THR A 266 3.29 3.66 -15.82
C THR A 266 4.08 3.67 -17.12
N VAL A 267 4.17 2.53 -17.80
CA VAL A 267 5.00 2.34 -18.99
C VAL A 267 4.15 2.30 -20.25
N THR A 268 3.09 1.48 -20.27
CA THR A 268 2.33 1.21 -21.51
C THR A 268 1.41 2.36 -21.93
N THR A 269 0.80 3.08 -20.99
CA THR A 269 -0.16 4.15 -21.36
C THR A 269 0.48 5.32 -22.12
N GLY A 270 1.78 5.57 -21.93
CA GLY A 270 2.52 6.70 -22.49
C GLY A 270 2.09 8.08 -21.97
N ASN A 271 0.94 8.20 -21.31
CA ASN A 271 0.38 9.45 -20.80
C ASN A 271 0.38 9.47 -19.27
N LEU A 272 1.04 10.48 -18.68
CA LEU A 272 1.24 10.59 -17.25
C LEU A 272 -0.08 10.65 -16.47
N ILE A 273 -1.02 11.48 -16.91
CA ILE A 273 -2.30 11.69 -16.21
C ILE A 273 -3.16 10.42 -16.32
N LEU A 274 -3.21 9.79 -17.50
CA LEU A 274 -3.98 8.56 -17.70
C LEU A 274 -3.45 7.44 -16.82
N GLY A 275 -2.12 7.26 -16.78
CA GLY A 275 -1.49 6.28 -15.92
C GLY A 275 -1.78 6.51 -14.44
N VAL A 276 -1.71 7.76 -13.98
CA VAL A 276 -2.04 8.13 -12.60
C VAL A 276 -3.52 7.86 -12.31
N VAL A 277 -4.44 8.35 -13.14
CA VAL A 277 -5.89 8.13 -12.99
C VAL A 277 -6.24 6.65 -12.86
N LEU A 278 -5.72 5.81 -13.76
CA LEU A 278 -5.97 4.37 -13.73
C LEU A 278 -5.45 3.73 -12.43
N TRP A 279 -4.23 4.09 -12.03
CA TRP A 279 -3.60 3.56 -10.83
C TRP A 279 -4.36 3.99 -9.56
N GLU A 280 -4.68 5.27 -9.44
CA GLU A 280 -5.37 5.81 -8.25
C GLU A 280 -6.75 5.17 -8.06
N ILE A 281 -7.55 4.98 -9.12
CA ILE A 281 -8.85 4.29 -8.97
C ILE A 281 -8.65 2.87 -8.42
N PHE A 282 -7.72 2.11 -8.99
CA PHE A 282 -7.42 0.74 -8.54
C PHE A 282 -6.96 0.74 -7.08
N HIS A 283 -6.01 1.62 -6.77
CA HIS A 283 -5.42 1.79 -5.46
C HIS A 283 -6.48 2.15 -4.40
N ASP A 284 -7.34 3.11 -4.71
CA ASP A 284 -8.41 3.60 -3.84
C ASP A 284 -9.49 2.55 -3.64
N VAL A 285 -9.92 1.83 -4.69
CA VAL A 285 -10.93 0.77 -4.56
C VAL A 285 -10.45 -0.31 -3.60
N GLN A 286 -9.21 -0.78 -3.78
CA GLN A 286 -8.61 -1.77 -2.89
C GLN A 286 -8.59 -1.27 -1.43
N TYR A 287 -8.10 -0.05 -1.22
CA TYR A 287 -7.95 0.51 0.11
C TYR A 287 -9.29 0.74 0.80
N ASN A 288 -10.22 1.41 0.12
CA ASN A 288 -11.52 1.79 0.69
C ASN A 288 -12.33 0.56 1.08
N VAL A 289 -12.29 -0.51 0.29
CA VAL A 289 -12.95 -1.78 0.64
C VAL A 289 -12.33 -2.40 1.90
N LEU A 290 -11.00 -2.41 2.01
CA LEU A 290 -10.30 -2.97 3.17
C LEU A 290 -10.55 -2.15 4.44
N VAL A 291 -10.51 -0.82 4.32
CA VAL A 291 -10.78 0.10 5.43
C VAL A 291 -12.22 0.00 5.90
N TRP A 292 -13.18 -0.03 4.97
CA TRP A 292 -14.59 -0.23 5.32
C TRP A 292 -14.78 -1.50 6.13
N LEU A 293 -14.20 -2.62 5.68
CA LEU A 293 -14.25 -3.89 6.41
C LEU A 293 -13.64 -3.79 7.80
N PHE A 294 -12.45 -3.17 7.91
CA PHE A 294 -11.74 -3.04 9.18
C PHE A 294 -12.51 -2.17 10.18
N GLN A 295 -12.96 -0.99 9.74
CA GLN A 295 -13.66 -0.03 10.59
C GLN A 295 -15.01 -0.59 11.03
N ARG A 296 -15.74 -1.27 10.15
CA ARG A 296 -16.99 -1.94 10.51
C ARG A 296 -16.80 -2.98 11.60
N ARG A 297 -15.80 -3.87 11.47
CA ARG A 297 -15.47 -4.86 12.52
C ARG A 297 -15.08 -4.21 13.84
N ARG A 298 -14.42 -3.06 13.79
CA ARG A 298 -14.00 -2.29 14.97
C ARG A 298 -15.19 -1.68 15.71
N VAL A 299 -16.16 -1.14 14.95
CA VAL A 299 -17.42 -0.61 15.48
C VAL A 299 -18.29 -1.74 16.04
N ASP A 300 -18.48 -2.82 15.29
CA ASP A 300 -19.28 -3.98 15.71
C ASP A 300 -18.70 -4.68 16.96
N GLY A 301 -17.37 -4.68 17.12
CA GLY A 301 -16.66 -5.26 18.26
C GLY A 301 -16.45 -4.34 19.46
N ASP A 302 -17.07 -3.15 19.47
CA ASP A 302 -16.94 -2.09 20.49
C ASP A 302 -15.50 -1.80 20.93
N MET A 303 -14.57 -1.78 19.98
CA MET A 303 -13.13 -1.55 20.23
C MET A 303 -12.80 -0.06 20.44
N HIS A 304 -13.52 0.62 21.34
CA HIS A 304 -13.37 2.06 21.64
C HIS A 304 -13.42 2.98 20.41
N ALA A 305 -14.27 2.66 19.42
CA ALA A 305 -14.44 3.49 18.24
C ALA A 305 -14.99 4.89 18.59
N GLY A 306 -14.43 5.94 17.98
CA GLY A 306 -14.85 7.32 18.21
C GLY A 306 -16.24 7.63 17.64
N PHE A 307 -16.85 8.75 18.03
CA PHE A 307 -18.20 9.14 17.56
C PHE A 307 -18.29 9.22 16.03
N ALA A 308 -17.32 9.87 15.37
CA ALA A 308 -17.29 9.98 13.91
C ALA A 308 -17.17 8.61 13.22
N GLU A 309 -16.42 7.68 13.81
CA GLU A 309 -16.30 6.32 13.27
C GLU A 309 -17.60 5.54 13.45
N LYS A 310 -18.25 5.66 14.61
CA LYS A 310 -19.57 5.06 14.85
C LYS A 310 -20.60 5.65 13.88
N PHE A 311 -20.63 6.97 13.68
CA PHE A 311 -21.53 7.60 12.71
C PHE A 311 -21.33 7.09 11.27
N LEU A 312 -20.09 6.99 10.80
CA LEU A 312 -19.79 6.65 9.40
C LEU A 312 -19.84 5.15 9.09
N PHE A 313 -19.48 4.30 10.05
CA PHE A 313 -19.28 2.86 9.82
C PHE A 313 -20.28 1.97 10.58
N SER A 314 -21.16 2.53 11.42
CA SER A 314 -22.29 1.75 11.92
C SER A 314 -23.24 1.45 10.76
N PRO A 315 -23.98 0.33 10.79
CA PRO A 315 -25.11 0.14 9.89
C PRO A 315 -26.06 1.33 10.07
N GLY A 316 -26.10 2.23 9.09
CA GLY A 316 -27.15 3.24 9.03
C GLY A 316 -28.50 2.52 9.02
N GLY A 317 -29.52 3.10 9.66
CA GLY A 317 -30.86 2.54 9.83
C GLY A 317 -31.64 2.19 8.55
N ALA A 318 -30.99 2.10 7.39
CA ALA A 318 -31.52 1.46 6.19
C ALA A 318 -31.28 -0.05 6.27
N ARG A 319 -32.10 -0.73 7.09
CA ARG A 319 -32.57 -2.06 6.69
C ARG A 319 -33.38 -1.82 5.42
N MET A 320 -32.81 -2.09 4.24
CA MET A 320 -33.67 -2.43 3.11
C MET A 320 -34.30 -3.77 3.48
N SER A 321 -35.50 -3.67 4.07
CA SER A 321 -36.50 -4.74 4.12
C SER A 321 -36.90 -5.13 2.70
#